data_AF-A0A950QX92-F1
#
_entry.id   AF-A0A950QX92-F1
#
_cell.length_a   1.000
_cell.length_b   1.000
_cell.length_c   1.000
_cell.angle_alpha   90.00
_cell.angle_beta   90.00
_cell.angle_gamma   90.00
#
_symmetry.space_group_name_H-M   'P 1'
#
loop_
_entity.id
_entity.type
_entity.pdbx_description
1 polymer ?
#
loop_
_entity_poly.entity_id
_entity_poly.type
_entity_poly.pdbx_seq_one_letter_code
_entity_poly.pdbx_strand_id
1 'polypeptide(L)' 'ASFGWRKWATDEGVIIAIDHYGASAPGAEIMRNFGFTAEHVASAALRLVGKNAEADKEYGGTTTGVAPTAPHEGHS' A
#
# COMPACT_ATOMS: atom_id res chain seq x y z
N ALA A 1 0.61 7.94 -7.11
CA ALA A 1 -0.53 8.84 -7.32
C ALA A 1 -1.43 8.87 -6.07
N SER A 2 -0.80 9.14 -4.93
CA SER A 2 -1.35 9.55 -3.63
C SER A 2 -1.86 11.01 -3.61
N PHE A 3 -2.43 11.47 -4.73
CA PHE A 3 -2.70 12.90 -4.96
C PHE A 3 -3.54 13.51 -3.83
N GLY A 4 -3.14 14.69 -3.37
CA GLY A 4 -3.83 15.44 -2.31
C GLY A 4 -3.37 15.15 -0.88
N TRP A 5 -2.70 14.02 -0.61
CA TRP A 5 -2.25 13.64 0.73
C TRP A 5 -0.88 14.18 1.11
N ARG A 6 -0.07 14.58 0.12
CA ARG A 6 1.30 15.07 0.33
C ARG A 6 1.41 16.26 1.29
N LYS A 7 0.40 17.13 1.36
CA LYS A 7 0.35 18.24 2.32
C LYS A 7 0.33 17.79 3.79
N TRP A 8 -0.10 16.55 4.05
CA TRP A 8 -0.20 15.97 5.39
C TRP A 8 0.90 14.96 5.67
N ALA A 9 1.15 14.06 4.71
CA ALA A 9 2.23 13.08 4.84
C ALA A 9 3.62 13.73 4.74
N THR A 10 3.72 14.92 4.14
CA THR A 10 4.98 15.61 3.82
C THR A 10 5.88 14.78 2.90
N ASP A 11 7.08 15.28 2.62
CA ASP A 11 8.06 14.61 1.76
C ASP A 11 8.81 13.49 2.48
N GLU A 12 8.84 13.55 3.81
CA GLU A 12 9.51 12.56 4.66
C GLU A 12 8.59 11.39 5.00
N GLY A 13 7.27 11.57 4.90
CA GLY A 13 6.29 10.54 5.24
C GLY A 13 6.02 9.53 4.13
N VAL A 14 5.08 8.64 4.42
CA VAL A 14 4.67 7.54 3.54
C VAL A 14 3.18 7.59 3.29
N ILE A 15 2.75 7.24 2.06
CA ILE A 15 1.34 7.18 1.69
C ILE A 15 1.03 5.80 1.11
N ILE A 16 0.08 5.11 1.74
CA ILE A 16 -0.50 3.86 1.24
C ILE A 16 -1.85 4.22 0.62
N ALA A 17 -1.92 4.15 -0.71
CA ALA A 17 -3.09 4.55 -1.49
C ALA A 17 -3.23 3.70 -2.76
N ILE A 18 -4.40 3.78 -3.38
CA ILE A 18 -4.67 3.17 -4.69
C ILE A 18 -4.45 4.23 -5.76
N ASP A 19 -3.59 3.92 -6.72
CA ASP A 19 -3.17 4.82 -7.79
C ASP A 19 -3.92 4.58 -9.12
N HIS A 20 -4.83 3.61 -9.14
CA HIS A 20 -5.57 3.15 -10.30
C HIS A 20 -7.03 2.83 -9.95
N TYR A 21 -7.86 2.51 -10.94
CA TYR A 21 -9.23 2.07 -10.69
C TYR A 21 -9.27 0.71 -9.99
N GLY A 22 -10.29 0.48 -9.15
CA GLY A 22 -10.47 -0.79 -8.45
C GLY A 22 -10.69 -1.98 -9.40
N ALA A 23 -10.79 -3.18 -8.82
CA ALA A 23 -11.19 -4.40 -9.52
C ALA A 23 -12.44 -5.02 -8.86
N SER A 24 -13.09 -5.95 -9.55
CA SER A 24 -14.30 -6.61 -9.05
C SER A 24 -13.93 -7.77 -8.13
N ALA A 25 -14.12 -7.60 -6.83
CA ALA A 25 -13.93 -8.64 -5.82
C ALA A 25 -14.63 -8.24 -4.51
N PRO A 26 -14.86 -9.18 -3.57
CA PRO A 26 -15.33 -8.85 -2.24
C PRO A 26 -14.42 -7.81 -1.56
N GLY A 27 -15.01 -6.82 -0.89
CA GLY A 27 -14.28 -5.67 -0.33
C GLY A 27 -13.08 -6.03 0.56
N ALA A 28 -13.22 -7.03 1.42
CA ALA A 28 -12.12 -7.47 2.28
C ALA A 28 -10.95 -8.11 1.52
N GLU A 29 -11.25 -8.78 0.41
CA GLU A 29 -10.25 -9.41 -0.44
C GLU A 29 -9.50 -8.36 -1.26
N ILE A 30 -10.23 -7.46 -1.91
CA ILE A 30 -9.60 -6.44 -2.74
C ILE A 30 -8.73 -5.47 -1.91
N MET A 31 -9.16 -5.14 -0.69
CA MET A 31 -8.36 -4.29 0.22
C MET A 31 -7.05 -4.96 0.62
N ARG A 32 -7.05 -6.27 0.90
CA ARG A 32 -5.82 -7.02 1.17
C ARG A 32 -4.92 -7.07 -0.06
N ASN A 33 -5.48 -7.30 -1.25
CA ASN A 33 -4.73 -7.34 -2.50
C ASN A 33 -4.12 -5.97 -2.84
N PHE A 34 -4.80 -4.87 -2.48
CA PHE A 34 -4.27 -3.52 -2.57
C PHE A 34 -3.31 -3.14 -1.43
N GLY A 35 -2.93 -4.09 -0.56
CA GLY A 35 -1.96 -3.85 0.50
C GLY A 35 -2.49 -3.01 1.67
N PHE A 36 -3.81 -2.88 1.83
CA PHE A 36 -4.42 -2.32 3.04
C PHE A 36 -4.52 -3.41 4.11
N THR A 37 -3.37 -3.80 4.63
CA THR A 37 -3.26 -4.74 5.75
C THR A 37 -2.54 -4.06 6.92
N ALA A 38 -2.78 -4.56 8.13
CA ALA A 38 -2.16 -4.00 9.33
C ALA A 38 -0.62 -4.16 9.29
N GLU A 39 -0.15 -5.28 8.77
CA GLU A 39 1.26 -5.65 8.66
C GLU A 39 1.99 -4.69 7.71
N HIS A 40 1.39 -4.37 6.56
CA HIS A 40 1.98 -3.44 5.61
C HIS A 40 2.04 -2.01 6.17
N VAL A 41 0.99 -1.57 6.88
CA VAL A 41 0.98 -0.26 7.56
C VAL A 41 2.03 -0.21 8.66
N ALA A 42 2.14 -1.24 9.49
CA ALA A 42 3.14 -1.32 10.56
C ALA A 42 4.56 -1.29 9.99
N SER A 43 4.84 -2.09 8.95
CA SER A 43 6.11 -2.08 8.25
C SER A 43 6.47 -0.70 7.69
N ALA A 44 5.51 -0.02 7.04
CA ALA A 44 5.70 1.33 6.52
C ALA A 44 6.03 2.35 7.64
N ALA A 45 5.31 2.27 8.76
CA ALA A 45 5.56 3.14 9.92
C ALA A 45 6.93 2.87 10.57
N LEU A 46 7.35 1.60 10.65
CA LEU A 46 8.66 1.22 11.18
C LEU A 46 9.80 1.72 10.30
N ARG A 47 9.68 1.59 8.96
CA ARG A 47 10.65 2.15 8.01
C ARG A 47 10.77 3.67 8.14
N LEU A 48 9.64 4.36 8.32
CA LEU A 48 9.62 5.82 8.50
C LEU A 48 10.44 6.29 9.71
N VAL A 49 10.51 5.48 10.77
CA VAL A 49 11.30 5.79 11.98
C VAL A 49 12.66 5.08 12.03
N GLY A 50 13.13 4.54 10.90
CA GLY A 50 14.46 3.91 10.77
C GLY A 50 14.57 2.48 11.30
N LYS A 51 13.45 1.83 11.67
CA LYS A 51 13.40 0.46 12.19
C LYS A 51 13.22 -0.57 11.08
N ASN A 52 14.18 -0.62 10.15
CA ASN A 52 14.07 -1.45 8.95
C ASN A 52 14.03 -2.96 9.27
N ALA A 53 14.80 -3.42 10.26
CA ALA A 53 14.84 -4.84 10.62
C ALA A 53 13.52 -5.35 11.21
N GLU A 54 12.82 -4.52 11.99
CA GLU A 54 11.47 -4.83 12.47
C GLU A 54 10.45 -4.74 11.34
N ALA A 55 10.57 -3.74 10.47
CA ALA A 55 9.67 -3.58 9.33
C ALA A 55 9.67 -4.80 8.39
N ASP A 56 10.85 -5.37 8.14
CA ASP A 56 11.02 -6.53 7.27
C ASP A 56 10.42 -7.81 7.86
N LYS A 57 10.31 -7.90 9.20
CA LYS A 57 9.61 -9.01 9.87
C LYS A 57 8.10 -8.90 9.73
N GLU A 58 7.56 -7.68 9.76
CA GLU A 58 6.13 -7.41 9.60
C GLU A 58 5.69 -7.61 8.14
N TYR A 59 6.44 -7.08 7.19
CA TYR A 59 6.12 -7.18 5.76
C TYR A 59 7.39 -7.09 4.91
N GLY A 60 7.73 -8.19 4.23
CA GLY A 60 8.95 -8.29 3.40
C GLY A 60 8.88 -7.58 2.04
N GLY A 61 7.73 -7.02 1.65
CA GLY A 61 7.58 -6.27 0.41
C GLY A 61 8.17 -4.86 0.50
N THR A 62 8.56 -4.26 -0.63
CA THR A 62 9.05 -2.87 -0.67
C THR A 62 7.88 -1.89 -0.56
N THR A 63 7.96 -0.87 0.30
CA THR A 63 6.89 0.12 0.56
C THR A 63 6.69 1.14 -0.59
N THR A 64 7.23 0.90 -1.79
CA THR A 64 7.06 1.82 -2.93
C THR A 64 5.99 1.30 -3.87
N GLY A 65 4.76 1.83 -3.74
CA GLY A 65 3.70 1.71 -4.74
C GLY A 65 3.14 0.30 -4.92
N VAL A 66 1.87 0.11 -4.58
CA VAL A 66 1.17 -1.18 -4.71
C VAL A 66 1.20 -1.69 -6.16
N ALA A 67 1.33 -3.02 -6.26
CA ALA A 67 1.46 -3.80 -7.48
C ALA A 67 0.40 -3.46 -8.54
N PRO A 68 0.77 -3.44 -9.85
CA PRO A 68 -0.19 -3.30 -10.93
C PRO A 68 -1.19 -4.46 -10.88
N THR A 69 -2.48 -4.14 -10.90
CA THR A 69 -3.53 -5.13 -11.15
C THR A 69 -3.36 -5.67 -12.57
N ALA A 70 -3.27 -7.00 -12.71
CA ALA A 70 -3.07 -7.63 -14.00
C ALA A 70 -4.28 -7.32 -14.92
N PRO A 71 -4.04 -6.95 -16.19
CA PRO A 71 -5.07 -6.38 -17.08
C PRO A 71 -6.19 -7.35 -17.53
N HIS A 72 -6.23 -8.57 -17.02
CA HIS A 72 -7.01 -9.66 -17.61
C HIS A 72 -8.36 -9.99 -16.96
N GLU A 73 -8.78 -9.32 -15.89
CA GLU A 73 -10.10 -9.60 -15.29
C GLU A 73 -11.17 -8.74 -15.97
N GLY A 74 -11.71 -9.32 -17.05
CA GLY A 74 -12.71 -8.76 -17.93
C GLY A 74 -13.99 -8.34 -17.21
N HIS A 75 -14.51 -7.22 -17.69
CA HIS A 75 -15.75 -6.60 -17.25
C HIS A 75 -16.99 -7.34 -17.76
N SER A 76 -17.96 -7.54 -16.87
CA SER A 76 -19.39 -7.44 -17.16
C SER A 76 -20.08 -6.79 -15.98
#